data_AF-A0A0P0YZR4-F1
#
_entry.id   AF-A0A0P0YZR4-F1
#
_cell.length_a   1.000
_cell.length_b   1.000
_cell.length_c   1.000
_cell.angle_alpha   90.00
_cell.angle_beta   90.00
_cell.angle_gamma   90.00
#
_symmetry.space_group_name_H-M   'P 1'
#
loop_
_entity.id
_entity.type
_entity.pdbx_description
1 polymer ?
#
loop_
_entity_poly.entity_id
_entity_poly.type
_entity_poly.pdbx_seq_one_letter_code
_entity_poly.pdbx_strand_id
1 'polypeptide(L)'
;MQTARFFIGQVVKHRVFPFRGVIFDVDPEFDNSDEWYESIPADVRPRKDQPFYHLFAENAESEYIAYVSEQNLLPDESGTPVRHPQISELFDGPVDGAYQLKGAHRN
;
A
#
# COMPACT_ATOMS: atom_id res chain seq x y z
N MET A 1 15.90 -0.56 -14.61
CA MET A 1 15.52 -0.30 -13.21
C MET A 1 14.19 0.43 -13.23
N GLN A 2 13.10 -0.23 -12.83
CA GLN A 2 11.84 0.48 -12.64
C GLN A 2 11.94 1.29 -11.35
N THR A 3 11.53 2.55 -11.40
CA THR A 3 11.51 3.43 -10.22
C THR A 3 10.13 3.29 -9.59
N ALA A 4 10.07 2.87 -8.32
CA ALA A 4 8.83 2.83 -7.56
C ALA A 4 8.16 4.21 -7.55
N ARG A 5 6.89 4.27 -7.91
CA ARG A 5 6.10 5.51 -7.99
C ARG A 5 5.60 5.99 -6.64
N PHE A 6 5.54 5.08 -5.66
CA PHE A 6 5.06 5.36 -4.32
C PHE A 6 6.13 5.00 -3.29
N PHE A 7 6.04 5.61 -2.11
CA PHE A 7 7.03 5.43 -1.04
C PHE A 7 6.39 4.98 0.27
N ILE A 8 7.20 4.35 1.14
CA ILE A 8 6.75 3.91 2.47
C ILE A 8 6.27 5.12 3.29
N GLY A 9 5.10 5.00 3.91
CA GLY A 9 4.41 6.05 4.64
C GLY A 9 3.46 6.88 3.76
N GLN A 10 3.50 6.74 2.44
CA GLN A 10 2.57 7.44 1.56
C GLN A 10 1.16 6.84 1.68
N VAL A 11 0.15 7.72 1.70
CA VAL A 11 -1.25 7.31 1.63
C VAL A 11 -1.68 7.16 0.17
N VAL A 12 -2.25 6.00 -0.15
CA VAL A 12 -2.72 5.64 -1.47
C VAL A 12 -4.13 5.09 -1.42
N LYS A 13 -4.80 5.09 -2.57
CA LYS A 13 -6.09 4.45 -2.76
C LYS A 13 -6.08 3.54 -3.96
N HIS A 14 -6.91 2.52 -3.92
CA HIS A 14 -7.06 1.63 -5.06
C HIS A 14 -7.88 2.33 -6.17
N ARG A 15 -7.51 2.12 -7.43
CA ARG A 15 -8.15 2.75 -8.59
C ARG A 15 -9.61 2.33 -8.77
N VAL A 16 -9.89 1.05 -8.55
CA VAL A 16 -11.20 0.42 -8.79
C VAL A 16 -11.97 0.15 -7.50
N PHE A 17 -11.38 -0.60 -6.57
CA PHE A 17 -12.02 -0.92 -5.29
C PHE A 17 -11.99 0.26 -4.30
N PRO A 18 -13.04 0.44 -3.48
CA PRO A 18 -13.19 1.58 -2.59
C PRO A 18 -12.44 1.37 -1.26
N PHE A 19 -11.12 1.24 -1.33
CA PHE A 19 -10.26 1.21 -0.15
C PHE A 19 -9.05 2.12 -0.32
N ARG A 20 -8.50 2.53 0.82
CA ARG A 20 -7.28 3.35 0.94
C ARG A 20 -6.36 2.75 1.97
N GLY A 21 -5.08 3.12 1.95
CA GLY A 21 -4.14 2.61 2.93
C GLY A 21 -2.80 3.33 2.91
N VAL A 22 -1.98 3.00 3.91
CA VAL A 22 -0.61 3.51 4.03
C VAL A 22 0.35 2.41 3.61
N ILE A 23 1.29 2.74 2.73
CA ILE A 23 2.35 1.81 2.31
C ILE A 23 3.29 1.56 3.49
N PHE A 24 3.48 0.31 3.89
CA PHE A 24 4.46 -0.06 4.91
C PHE A 24 5.60 -0.92 4.38
N ASP A 25 5.44 -1.53 3.21
CA ASP A 25 6.48 -2.32 2.56
C ASP A 25 6.30 -2.36 1.03
N VAL A 26 7.35 -2.75 0.31
CA VAL A 26 7.37 -2.85 -1.16
C VAL A 26 8.27 -3.98 -1.65
N ASP A 27 7.70 -4.84 -2.50
CA ASP A 27 8.45 -5.83 -3.26
C ASP A 27 8.80 -5.25 -4.63
N PRO A 28 10.02 -5.48 -5.15
CA PRO A 28 10.41 -4.97 -6.48
C PRO A 28 9.61 -5.61 -7.62
N GLU A 29 9.12 -6.83 -7.42
CA GLU A 29 8.31 -7.63 -8.33
C GLU A 29 7.28 -8.42 -7.52
N PHE A 30 6.37 -9.15 -8.19
CA PHE A 30 5.41 -10.02 -7.50
C PHE A 30 6.11 -11.09 -6.63
N ASP A 31 5.85 -11.07 -5.33
CA ASP A 31 6.40 -12.01 -4.34
C ASP A 31 5.30 -12.61 -3.45
N ASN A 32 4.26 -13.15 -4.07
CA ASN A 32 3.19 -13.87 -3.37
C ASN A 32 2.96 -15.24 -4.03
N SER A 33 2.04 -16.04 -3.49
CA SER A 33 1.80 -17.39 -4.00
C SER A 33 1.19 -17.37 -5.41
N ASP A 34 1.57 -18.36 -6.23
CA ASP A 34 0.94 -18.54 -7.55
C ASP A 34 -0.55 -18.84 -7.43
N GLU A 35 -1.00 -19.53 -6.36
CA GLU A 35 -2.42 -19.74 -6.08
C GLU A 35 -3.20 -18.42 -5.92
N TRP A 36 -2.63 -17.46 -5.18
CA TRP A 36 -3.22 -16.14 -5.04
C TRP A 36 -3.29 -15.44 -6.41
N TYR A 37 -2.20 -15.52 -7.19
CA TYR A 37 -2.16 -14.93 -8.52
C TYR A 37 -3.21 -15.53 -9.46
N GLU A 38 -3.40 -16.84 -9.41
CA GLU A 38 -4.39 -17.56 -10.22
C GLU A 38 -5.83 -17.27 -9.77
N SER A 39 -6.04 -16.98 -8.49
CA SER A 39 -7.36 -16.58 -7.95
C SER A 39 -7.88 -15.26 -8.54
N ILE A 40 -6.99 -14.41 -9.05
CA ILE A 40 -7.36 -13.16 -9.69
C ILE A 40 -7.92 -13.46 -11.09
N PRO A 41 -9.07 -12.87 -11.50
CA PRO A 41 -9.58 -13.02 -12.85
C PRO A 41 -8.56 -12.60 -13.91
N ALA A 42 -8.38 -13.43 -14.94
CA ALA A 42 -7.29 -13.30 -15.90
C ALA A 42 -7.25 -11.94 -16.62
N ASP A 43 -8.40 -11.30 -16.80
CA ASP A 43 -8.60 -10.00 -17.41
C ASP A 43 -8.12 -8.81 -16.56
N VAL A 44 -7.96 -9.00 -15.24
CA VAL A 44 -7.48 -7.97 -14.31
C VAL A 44 -6.20 -8.35 -13.58
N ARG A 45 -5.58 -9.48 -13.97
CA ARG A 45 -4.30 -9.92 -13.40
C ARG A 45 -3.22 -8.85 -13.59
N PRO A 46 -2.57 -8.39 -12.51
CA PRO A 46 -1.47 -7.45 -12.65
C PRO A 46 -0.26 -8.14 -13.29
N ARG A 47 0.53 -7.37 -14.04
CA ARG A 47 1.81 -7.87 -14.53
C ARG A 47 2.75 -8.11 -13.35
N LYS A 48 3.52 -9.20 -13.37
CA LYS A 48 4.44 -9.56 -12.26
C LYS A 48 5.72 -8.71 -12.25
N ASP A 49 6.11 -8.15 -13.40
CA ASP A 49 7.32 -7.34 -13.63
C ASP A 49 7.14 -5.88 -13.18
N GLN A 50 6.58 -5.64 -12.00
CA GLN A 50 6.37 -4.30 -11.44
C GLN A 50 6.39 -4.35 -9.91
N PRO A 51 6.59 -3.22 -9.22
CA PRO A 51 6.51 -3.19 -7.76
C PRO A 51 5.12 -3.56 -7.24
N PHE A 52 5.10 -4.34 -6.15
CA PHE A 52 3.91 -4.62 -5.36
C PHE A 52 4.07 -4.03 -3.97
N TYR A 53 3.00 -3.45 -3.45
CA TYR A 53 3.01 -2.72 -2.19
C TYR A 53 2.15 -3.41 -1.16
N HIS A 54 2.65 -3.42 0.08
CA HIS A 54 1.90 -3.82 1.25
C HIS A 54 1.31 -2.59 1.93
N LEU A 55 -0.01 -2.64 2.15
CA LEU A 55 -0.78 -1.52 2.69
C LEU A 55 -1.44 -1.92 4.01
N PHE A 56 -1.36 -1.04 4.99
CA PHE A 56 -2.35 -1.00 6.07
C PHE A 56 -3.59 -0.32 5.51
N ALA A 57 -4.56 -1.11 5.08
CA ALA A 57 -5.73 -0.67 4.33
C ALA A 57 -6.98 -0.56 5.20
N GLU A 58 -7.89 0.31 4.80
CA GLU A 58 -9.22 0.44 5.35
C GLU A 58 -10.25 0.64 4.23
N ASN A 59 -11.46 0.16 4.49
CA ASN A 59 -12.65 0.53 3.72
C ASN A 59 -13.72 1.08 4.67
N ALA A 60 -14.98 1.09 4.24
CA ALA A 60 -16.10 1.58 5.06
C ALA A 60 -16.46 0.66 6.25
N GLU A 61 -16.02 -0.60 6.22
CA GLU A 61 -16.47 -1.66 7.14
C GLU A 61 -15.36 -2.19 8.04
N SER A 62 -14.11 -2.23 7.55
CA SER A 62 -13.00 -2.87 8.24
C SER A 62 -11.62 -2.35 7.85
N GLU A 63 -10.64 -2.72 8.67
CA GLU A 63 -9.21 -2.53 8.48
C GLU A 63 -8.51 -3.88 8.23
N TYR A 64 -7.59 -3.94 7.26
CA TYR A 64 -6.89 -5.16 6.87
C TYR A 64 -5.56 -4.86 6.16
N ILE A 65 -4.71 -5.88 5.99
CA ILE A 65 -3.49 -5.77 5.17
C ILE A 65 -3.83 -6.10 3.72
N ALA A 66 -3.46 -5.20 2.80
CA ALA A 66 -3.65 -5.42 1.37
C ALA A 66 -2.31 -5.57 0.64
N TYR A 67 -2.29 -6.45 -0.36
CA TYR A 67 -1.17 -6.62 -1.29
C TYR A 67 -1.60 -6.20 -2.70
N VAL A 68 -0.98 -5.14 -3.24
CA VAL A 68 -1.50 -4.45 -4.44
C VAL A 68 -0.37 -4.05 -5.39
N SER A 69 -0.57 -4.30 -6.68
CA SER A 69 0.35 -3.87 -7.75
C SER A 69 0.34 -2.36 -7.96
N GLU A 70 1.49 -1.78 -8.31
CA GLU A 70 1.63 -0.34 -8.58
C GLU A 70 0.59 0.25 -9.54
N GLN A 71 0.28 -0.44 -10.65
CA GLN A 71 -0.68 0.04 -11.66
C GLN A 71 -2.09 0.33 -11.11
N ASN A 72 -2.45 -0.35 -10.01
CA ASN A 72 -3.76 -0.27 -9.38
C ASN A 72 -3.83 0.77 -8.26
N LEU A 73 -2.73 1.43 -7.94
CA LEU A 73 -2.66 2.46 -6.91
C LEU A 73 -2.74 3.87 -7.52
N LEU A 74 -3.34 4.77 -6.75
CA LEU A 74 -3.38 6.20 -6.99
C LEU A 74 -3.00 6.92 -5.68
N PRO A 75 -2.37 8.10 -5.76
CA PRO A 75 -2.13 8.90 -4.56
C PRO A 75 -3.46 9.30 -3.93
N ASP A 76 -3.48 9.32 -2.60
CA ASP A 76 -4.59 9.88 -1.84
C ASP A 76 -4.22 11.28 -1.34
N GLU A 77 -4.83 12.30 -1.95
CA GLU A 77 -4.58 13.70 -1.67
C GLU A 77 -5.58 14.29 -0.65
N SER A 78 -6.42 13.46 -0.02
CA SER A 78 -7.41 13.95 0.94
C SER A 78 -6.79 14.53 2.22
N GLY A 79 -5.54 14.18 2.53
CA GLY A 79 -4.87 14.54 3.79
C GLY A 79 -5.51 13.88 5.02
N THR A 80 -6.46 12.96 4.84
CA THR A 80 -7.12 12.29 5.96
C THR A 80 -6.29 11.12 6.46
N PRO A 81 -6.12 10.95 7.79
CA PRO A 81 -5.46 9.78 8.36
C PRO A 81 -6.18 8.47 8.00
N VAL A 82 -5.43 7.38 7.94
CA VAL A 82 -5.96 6.00 7.87
C VAL A 82 -6.08 5.46 9.30
N ARG A 83 -7.16 4.73 9.60
CA ARG A 83 -7.56 4.28 10.94
C ARG A 83 -6.91 2.95 11.37
N HIS A 84 -6.14 2.30 10.51
CA HIS A 84 -5.58 0.98 10.77
C HIS A 84 -4.70 0.97 12.04
N PRO A 85 -4.98 0.13 13.05
CA PRO A 85 -4.36 0.23 14.38
C PRO A 85 -2.82 0.05 14.36
N GLN A 86 -2.32 -0.84 13.49
CA GLN A 86 -0.87 -1.09 13.33
C GLN A 86 -0.09 0.10 12.75
N ILE A 87 -0.76 1.11 12.17
CA ILE A 87 -0.08 2.34 11.75
C ILE A 87 0.58 2.99 12.96
N SER A 88 -0.10 3.00 14.11
CA SER A 88 0.44 3.57 15.34
C SER A 88 1.64 2.79 15.91
N GLU A 89 1.92 1.58 15.44
CA GLU A 89 3.09 0.81 15.86
C GLU A 89 4.32 1.15 15.01
N LEU A 90 4.13 1.39 13.70
CA LEU A 90 5.20 1.60 12.74
C LEU A 90 5.44 3.08 12.37
N PHE A 91 4.44 3.95 12.50
CA PHE A 91 4.47 5.31 11.96
C PHE A 91 4.04 6.38 12.95
N ASP A 92 4.67 7.56 12.81
CA ASP A 92 4.25 8.84 13.36
C ASP A 92 3.56 9.69 12.27
N GLY A 93 2.75 10.67 12.68
CA GLY A 93 2.05 11.58 11.77
C GLY A 93 0.60 11.17 11.45
N PRO A 94 0.05 11.57 10.29
CA PRO A 94 0.73 12.06 9.09
C PRO A 94 1.23 13.51 9.20
N VAL A 95 2.38 13.80 8.57
CA VAL A 95 2.97 15.15 8.42
C VAL A 95 3.00 15.46 6.92
N ASP A 96 2.42 16.59 6.51
CA ASP A 96 2.31 16.99 5.09
C ASP A 96 1.70 15.90 4.17
N GLY A 97 0.75 15.13 4.70
CA GLY A 97 0.03 14.09 3.94
C GLY A 97 0.75 12.74 3.85
N ALA A 98 1.89 12.56 4.52
CA ALA A 98 2.60 11.28 4.60
C ALA A 98 2.94 10.88 6.03
N TYR A 99 2.93 9.58 6.30
CA TYR A 99 3.37 8.99 7.56
C TYR A 99 4.90 8.85 7.59
N GLN A 100 5.49 9.00 8.78
CA GLN A 100 6.93 8.92 9.00
C GLN A 100 7.26 7.67 9.82
N LEU A 101 8.24 6.87 9.42
CA LEU A 101 8.59 5.64 10.14
C LEU A 101 9.10 5.95 11.56
N LYS A 102 8.51 5.28 12.55
CA LYS A 102 8.97 5.28 13.95
C LYS A 102 10.36 4.67 14.01
N GLY A 103 11.35 5.47 14.40
CA GLY A 103 12.71 4.98 14.57
C GLY A 103 13.58 5.02 13.31
N ALA A 104 13.28 5.88 12.33
CA ALA A 104 14.31 6.34 11.38
C ALA A 104 15.53 7.00 12.10
N HIS A 105 15.40 7.27 13.41
CA HIS A 105 16.53 7.33 14.34
C HIS A 105 16.96 5.94 14.80
N ARG A 106 17.72 5.23 13.96
CA ARG A 106 18.61 4.15 14.42
C ARG A 106 19.99 4.42 13.83
N ASN A 107 20.78 5.12 14.64
CA ASN A 107 22.24 5.40 14.60
C ASN A 107 22.97 5.28 13.27
#